data_AF-A0A7C3U1P6-F1
#
_entry.id   AF-A0A7C3U1P6-F1
#
_cell.length_a   1.000
_cell.length_b   1.000
_cell.length_c   1.000
_cell.angle_alpha   90.00
_cell.angle_beta   90.00
_cell.angle_gamma   90.00
#
_symmetry.space_group_name_H-M   'P 1'
#
loop_
_entity.id
_entity.type
_entity.pdbx_description
1 polymer ?
#
loop_
_entity_poly.entity_id
_entity_poly.type
_entity_poly.pdbx_seq_one_letter_code
_entity_poly.pdbx_strand_id
1 'polypeptide(L)'
;MNLKFLYISRSDLTVEREQLIDEGRDISTVEGEFDALAQLDLDNDLNLQTRVHSLFDRLSSLPMRSDYPFDEPSDLTGIRRSRPDGPRRLSNTLGQAELLDRVQAAWLGRCAGCLLGKPVEGWRSYVMWPYLKDLGRYPLSDFFRSDV
;
A
#
# COMPACT_ATOMS: atom_id res chain seq x y z
N MET A 1 -10.50 14.95 -20.15
CA MET A 1 -9.72 13.88 -19.50
C MET A 1 -10.13 13.85 -18.03
N ASN A 2 -10.66 12.73 -17.53
CA ASN A 2 -11.08 12.64 -16.13
C ASN A 2 -9.84 12.43 -15.25
N LEU A 3 -9.37 13.50 -14.61
CA LEU A 3 -8.17 13.50 -13.76
C LEU A 3 -8.48 13.12 -12.30
N LYS A 4 -9.67 12.56 -12.01
CA LYS A 4 -10.09 12.24 -10.64
C LYS A 4 -9.12 11.37 -9.85
N PHE A 5 -8.34 10.52 -10.53
CA PHE A 5 -7.33 9.67 -9.88
C PHE A 5 -6.11 10.44 -9.34
N LEU A 6 -5.92 11.70 -9.73
CA LEU A 6 -4.84 12.57 -9.21
C LEU A 6 -5.28 13.37 -7.98
N TYR A 7 -6.56 13.30 -7.60
CA TYR A 7 -7.11 14.05 -6.48
C TYR A 7 -7.20 13.18 -5.24
N ILE A 8 -7.03 13.82 -4.09
CA ILE A 8 -7.18 13.16 -2.79
C ILE A 8 -8.67 12.93 -2.56
N SER A 9 -9.04 11.65 -2.52
CA SER A 9 -10.40 11.18 -2.28
C SER A 9 -10.73 11.11 -0.80
N ARG A 10 -12.00 10.84 -0.47
CA ARG A 10 -12.39 10.54 0.91
C ARG A 10 -11.67 9.29 1.46
N SER A 11 -11.43 8.29 0.62
CA SER A 11 -10.66 7.11 1.03
C SER A 11 -9.23 7.45 1.37
N ASP A 12 -8.57 8.32 0.60
CA ASP A 12 -7.18 8.70 0.86
C ASP A 12 -7.07 9.47 2.19
N LEU A 13 -8.04 10.33 2.51
CA LEU A 13 -8.12 11.01 3.81
C LEU A 13 -8.22 10.01 4.99
N THR A 14 -8.93 8.90 4.79
CA THR A 14 -9.07 7.86 5.81
C THR A 14 -7.77 7.11 6.01
N VAL A 15 -7.13 6.71 4.90
CA VAL A 15 -5.83 6.01 4.92
C VAL A 15 -4.74 6.88 5.53
N GLU A 16 -4.68 8.16 5.20
CA GLU A 16 -3.70 9.09 5.78
C GLU A 16 -3.87 9.20 7.30
N ARG A 17 -5.12 9.27 7.79
CA ARG A 17 -5.39 9.33 9.22
C ARG A 17 -4.91 8.07 9.95
N GLU A 18 -5.17 6.89 9.37
CA GLU A 18 -4.70 5.61 9.88
C GLU A 18 -3.17 5.54 9.88
N GLN A 19 -2.54 5.95 8.77
CA GLN A 19 -1.09 5.98 8.65
C GLN A 19 -0.44 6.86 9.72
N LEU A 20 -0.98 8.05 10.00
CA LEU A 20 -0.46 8.91 11.07
C LEU A 20 -0.55 8.24 12.45
N ILE A 21 -1.63 7.52 12.73
CA ILE A 21 -1.82 6.80 14.00
C ILE A 21 -0.82 5.66 14.10
N ASP A 22 -0.66 4.88 13.02
CA ASP A 22 0.27 3.75 12.95
C ASP A 22 1.72 4.20 13.07
N GLU A 23 2.07 5.37 12.53
CA GLU A 23 3.38 6.00 12.68
C GLU A 23 3.55 6.72 14.04
N GLY A 24 2.53 6.72 14.90
CA GLY A 24 2.62 7.28 16.25
C GLY A 24 2.47 8.80 16.36
N ARG A 25 1.96 9.48 15.33
CA ARG A 25 1.79 10.94 15.30
C ARG A 25 0.67 11.36 16.25
N ASP A 26 0.86 12.48 16.93
CA ASP A 26 -0.19 13.12 17.71
C ASP A 26 -1.10 13.93 16.79
N ILE A 27 -2.27 13.35 16.50
CA ILE A 27 -3.27 13.96 15.61
C ILE A 27 -4.29 14.83 16.36
N SER A 28 -4.23 14.95 17.68
CA SER A 28 -5.26 15.63 18.51
C SER A 28 -5.56 17.06 18.03
N THR A 29 -4.56 17.76 17.49
CA THR A 29 -4.71 19.12 16.97
C THR A 29 -5.42 19.20 15.62
N VAL A 30 -5.50 18.09 14.87
CA VAL A 30 -6.05 18.03 13.51
C VAL A 30 -7.26 17.12 13.37
N GLU A 31 -7.67 16.39 14.41
CA GLU A 31 -8.83 15.50 14.39
C GLU A 31 -10.10 16.18 13.90
N GLY A 32 -10.38 17.40 14.40
CA GLY A 32 -11.55 18.16 13.96
C GLY A 32 -11.50 18.57 12.47
N GLU A 33 -10.31 18.77 11.90
CA GLU A 33 -10.15 19.08 10.48
C GLU A 33 -10.39 17.83 9.61
N PHE A 34 -9.87 16.67 10.03
CA PHE A 34 -10.19 15.39 9.41
C PHE A 34 -11.70 15.13 9.42
N ASP A 35 -12.35 15.28 10.58
CA ASP A 35 -13.79 15.05 10.72
C ASP A 35 -14.61 16.01 9.86
N ALA A 36 -14.23 17.29 9.83
CA ALA A 36 -14.90 18.28 8.99
C ALA A 36 -14.76 17.96 7.49
N LEU A 37 -13.57 17.56 7.03
CA LEU A 37 -13.32 17.19 5.63
C LEU A 37 -14.04 15.90 5.25
N ALA A 38 -14.15 14.93 6.16
CA ALA A 38 -14.84 13.66 5.93
C ALA A 38 -16.35 13.84 5.65
N GLN A 39 -16.97 14.92 6.16
CA GLN A 39 -18.37 15.24 5.89
C GLN A 39 -18.60 15.92 4.53
N LEU A 40 -17.55 16.36 3.85
CA LEU A 40 -17.65 17.05 2.55
C LEU A 40 -17.56 16.06 1.39
N ASP A 41 -18.02 16.50 0.21
CA ASP A 41 -17.98 15.72 -1.03
C ASP A 41 -16.63 15.86 -1.74
N LEU A 42 -15.57 15.34 -1.11
CA LEU A 42 -14.20 15.39 -1.64
C LEU A 42 -14.06 14.68 -3.01
N ASP A 43 -14.91 13.71 -3.29
CA ASP A 43 -14.85 12.90 -4.50
C ASP A 43 -15.40 13.63 -5.75
N ASN A 44 -16.15 14.73 -5.53
CA ASN A 44 -16.75 15.51 -6.61
C ASN A 44 -16.44 17.01 -6.57
N ASP A 45 -16.18 17.60 -5.40
CA ASP A 45 -15.86 19.03 -5.27
C ASP A 45 -14.34 19.28 -5.28
N LEU A 46 -13.83 19.63 -6.46
CA LEU A 46 -12.41 19.89 -6.67
C LEU A 46 -11.89 21.15 -5.95
N ASN A 47 -12.77 22.07 -5.55
CA ASN A 47 -12.34 23.27 -4.82
C ASN A 47 -11.80 22.93 -3.43
N LEU A 48 -12.13 21.74 -2.90
CA LEU A 48 -11.66 21.27 -1.60
C LEU A 48 -10.22 20.76 -1.64
N GLN A 49 -9.65 20.46 -2.80
CA GLN A 49 -8.31 19.88 -2.94
C GLN A 49 -7.24 20.78 -2.31
N THR A 50 -7.30 22.09 -2.51
CA THR A 50 -6.37 23.04 -1.88
C THR A 50 -6.39 22.93 -0.35
N ARG A 51 -7.57 22.75 0.24
CA ARG A 51 -7.72 22.61 1.69
C ARG A 51 -7.16 21.27 2.18
N VAL A 52 -7.41 20.18 1.46
CA VAL A 52 -6.89 18.85 1.81
C VAL A 52 -5.36 18.82 1.69
N HIS A 53 -4.80 19.35 0.61
CA HIS A 53 -3.34 19.46 0.46
C HIS A 53 -2.71 20.29 1.58
N SER A 54 -3.32 21.43 1.94
CA SER A 54 -2.84 22.25 3.04
C SER A 54 -2.87 21.51 4.39
N LEU A 55 -3.83 20.60 4.60
CA LEU A 55 -3.81 19.71 5.76
C LEU A 55 -2.63 18.75 5.65
N PHE A 56 -2.51 18.01 4.55
CA PHE A 56 -1.47 16.99 4.33
C PHE A 56 -0.05 17.53 4.49
N ASP A 57 0.23 18.72 3.97
CA ASP A 57 1.55 19.38 4.13
C ASP A 57 1.93 19.54 5.61
N ARG A 58 0.94 19.84 6.47
CA ARG A 58 1.14 20.00 7.91
C ARG A 58 1.31 18.67 8.64
N LEU A 59 0.69 17.59 8.15
CA LEU A 59 0.67 16.29 8.83
C LEU A 59 2.09 15.74 9.05
N SER A 60 2.98 15.94 8.07
CA SER A 60 4.39 15.53 8.15
C SER A 60 5.17 16.13 9.33
N SER A 61 4.71 17.29 9.84
CA SER A 61 5.34 18.04 10.93
C SER A 61 4.74 17.76 12.30
N LEU A 62 3.69 16.91 12.38
CA LEU A 62 3.05 16.59 13.65
C LEU A 62 4.04 15.91 14.62
N PRO A 63 3.99 16.24 15.92
CA PRO A 63 4.88 15.62 16.89
C PRO A 63 4.54 14.14 17.08
N MET A 64 5.52 13.38 17.57
CA MET A 64 5.28 12.00 18.02
C MET A 64 4.51 12.03 19.34
N ARG A 65 3.59 11.09 19.52
CA ARG A 65 2.94 10.86 20.81
C ARG A 65 3.95 10.40 21.85
N SER A 66 3.80 10.88 23.08
CA SER A 66 4.69 10.52 24.19
C SER A 66 4.53 9.07 24.66
N ASP A 67 3.41 8.43 24.33
CA ASP A 67 3.08 7.05 24.67
C ASP A 67 3.26 6.06 23.51
N TYR A 68 3.87 6.49 22.38
CA TYR A 68 4.15 5.61 21.26
C TYR A 68 5.17 4.53 21.66
N PRO A 69 4.85 3.22 21.53
CA PRO A 69 5.64 2.17 22.17
C PRO A 69 6.88 1.75 21.36
N PHE A 70 7.02 2.20 20.12
CA PHE A 70 8.07 1.75 19.21
C PHE A 70 9.19 2.80 19.05
N ASP A 71 10.43 2.32 19.01
CA ASP A 71 11.61 3.11 18.63
C ASP A 71 11.96 2.78 17.18
N GLU A 72 11.78 3.73 16.26
CA GLU A 72 11.92 3.56 14.81
C GLU A 72 13.10 4.36 14.22
N PRO A 73 14.35 4.02 14.57
CA PRO A 73 15.51 4.72 14.02
C PRO A 73 15.66 4.46 12.53
N SER A 74 15.99 5.49 11.77
CA SER A 74 16.31 5.38 10.33
C SER A 74 17.81 5.18 10.07
N ASP A 75 18.67 5.47 11.04
CA ASP A 75 20.11 5.31 10.90
C ASP A 75 20.57 3.88 11.25
N LEU A 76 21.64 3.42 10.61
CA LEU A 76 22.14 2.07 10.80
C LEU A 76 22.53 1.76 12.26
N THR A 77 23.05 2.75 12.99
CA THR A 77 23.49 2.56 14.38
C THR A 77 22.29 2.38 15.29
N GLY A 78 21.27 3.23 15.15
CA GLY A 78 20.00 3.10 15.84
C GLY A 78 19.33 1.77 15.54
N ILE A 79 19.17 1.39 14.26
CA ILE A 79 18.56 0.11 13.87
C ILE A 79 19.30 -1.08 14.49
N ARG A 80 20.64 -1.04 14.52
CA ARG A 80 21.45 -2.12 15.12
C ARG A 80 21.24 -2.26 16.62
N ARG A 81 20.94 -1.16 17.30
CA ARG A 81 20.69 -1.08 18.75
C ARG A 81 19.27 -1.51 19.10
N SER A 82 18.28 -1.08 18.33
CA SER A 82 16.85 -1.30 18.63
C SER A 82 16.33 -2.64 18.12
N ARG A 83 17.00 -3.27 17.14
CA ARG A 83 16.61 -4.60 16.67
C ARG A 83 16.71 -5.66 17.79
N PRO A 84 15.76 -6.62 17.85
CA PRO A 84 15.87 -7.76 18.75
C PRO A 84 17.12 -8.62 18.52
N ASP A 85 17.52 -9.37 19.54
CA ASP A 85 18.51 -10.42 19.38
C ASP A 85 17.99 -11.53 18.46
N GLY A 86 18.85 -11.95 17.54
CA GLY A 86 18.49 -12.91 16.50
C GLY A 86 19.64 -13.14 15.52
N PRO A 87 19.54 -14.17 14.67
CA PRO A 87 20.60 -14.50 13.73
C PRO A 87 20.86 -13.32 12.79
N ARG A 88 22.11 -12.82 12.78
CA ARG A 88 22.55 -11.77 11.84
C ARG A 88 22.94 -12.33 10.48
N ARG A 89 22.99 -13.65 10.38
CA ARG A 89 23.19 -14.43 9.16
C ARG A 89 22.25 -15.61 9.24
N LEU A 90 21.39 -15.76 8.24
CA LEU A 90 20.60 -16.97 8.07
C LEU A 90 21.52 -18.03 7.47
N SER A 91 21.51 -19.25 8.01
CA SER A 91 22.23 -20.36 7.40
C SER A 91 21.50 -20.76 6.13
N ASN A 92 22.13 -20.56 4.98
CA ASN A 92 21.68 -21.20 3.75
C ASN A 92 22.17 -22.64 3.76
N THR A 93 21.24 -23.59 3.90
CA THR A 93 21.53 -25.03 3.84
C THR A 93 21.50 -25.57 2.41
N LEU A 94 21.09 -24.75 1.43
CA LEU A 94 20.97 -25.16 0.04
C LEU A 94 22.34 -25.24 -0.63
N GLY A 95 22.54 -26.29 -1.42
CA GLY A 95 23.68 -26.34 -2.34
C GLY A 95 23.59 -25.25 -3.41
N GLN A 96 24.73 -24.87 -3.99
CA GLN A 96 24.77 -23.81 -5.03
C GLN A 96 23.82 -24.08 -6.20
N ALA A 97 23.72 -25.33 -6.66
CA ALA A 97 22.83 -25.71 -7.76
C ALA A 97 21.35 -25.54 -7.38
N GLU A 98 20.95 -25.94 -6.18
CA GLU A 98 19.57 -25.79 -5.69
C GLU A 98 19.22 -24.31 -5.46
N LEU A 99 20.16 -23.52 -4.93
CA LEU A 99 19.98 -22.08 -4.78
C LEU A 99 19.74 -21.42 -6.14
N LEU A 100 20.55 -21.76 -7.14
CA LEU A 100 20.43 -21.21 -8.49
C LEU A 100 19.07 -21.55 -9.10
N ASP A 101 18.65 -22.81 -9.01
CA ASP A 101 17.35 -23.27 -9.52
C ASP A 101 16.18 -22.51 -8.89
N ARG A 102 16.18 -22.35 -7.56
CA ARG A 102 15.12 -21.61 -6.84
C ARG A 102 15.10 -20.11 -7.20
N VAL A 103 16.27 -19.47 -7.30
CA VAL A 103 16.37 -18.06 -7.69
C VAL A 103 15.90 -17.87 -9.13
N GLN A 104 16.29 -18.75 -10.03
CA GLN A 104 15.85 -18.73 -11.42
C GLN A 104 14.33 -18.95 -11.52
N ALA A 105 13.78 -19.91 -10.79
CA ALA A 105 12.35 -20.14 -10.73
C ALA A 105 11.59 -18.92 -10.18
N ALA A 106 12.10 -18.28 -9.12
CA ALA A 106 11.52 -17.06 -8.57
C ALA A 106 11.54 -15.90 -9.58
N TRP A 107 12.64 -15.74 -10.31
CA TRP A 107 12.78 -14.73 -11.35
C TRP A 107 11.79 -14.96 -12.50
N LEU A 108 11.73 -16.19 -13.03
CA LEU A 108 10.80 -16.57 -14.09
C LEU A 108 9.35 -16.44 -13.64
N GLY A 109 9.04 -16.85 -12.40
CA GLY A 109 7.72 -16.69 -11.79
C GLY A 109 7.31 -15.22 -11.70
N ARG A 110 8.22 -14.32 -11.31
CA ARG A 110 7.98 -12.87 -11.32
C ARG A 110 7.73 -12.35 -12.75
N CYS A 111 8.53 -12.75 -13.73
CA CYS A 111 8.35 -12.35 -15.12
C CYS A 111 6.99 -12.80 -15.67
N ALA A 112 6.64 -14.07 -15.48
CA ALA A 112 5.37 -14.64 -15.89
C ALA A 112 4.19 -13.95 -15.19
N GLY A 113 4.24 -13.80 -13.86
CA GLY A 113 3.19 -13.14 -13.10
C GLY A 113 2.98 -11.68 -13.51
N CYS A 114 4.07 -10.94 -13.76
CA CYS A 114 3.98 -9.56 -14.26
C CYS A 114 3.28 -9.51 -15.62
N LEU A 115 3.72 -10.34 -16.58
CA LEU A 115 3.14 -10.38 -17.93
C LEU A 115 1.65 -10.78 -17.90
N LEU A 116 1.32 -11.83 -17.17
CA LEU A 116 0.00 -12.45 -17.17
C LEU A 116 -1.00 -11.67 -16.31
N GLY A 117 -0.52 -10.86 -15.37
CA GLY A 117 -1.33 -9.92 -14.59
C GLY A 117 -1.65 -8.61 -15.32
N LYS A 118 -0.90 -8.24 -16.38
CA LYS A 118 -1.11 -6.97 -17.11
C LYS A 118 -2.55 -6.73 -17.58
N PRO A 119 -3.28 -7.71 -18.15
CA PRO A 119 -4.64 -7.48 -18.63
C PRO A 119 -5.63 -7.04 -17.55
N VAL A 120 -5.34 -7.35 -16.28
CA VAL A 120 -6.22 -7.07 -15.14
C VAL A 120 -5.56 -6.14 -14.12
N GLU A 121 -4.47 -5.46 -14.49
CA GLU A 121 -3.80 -4.50 -13.61
C GLU A 121 -4.76 -3.35 -13.25
N GLY A 122 -4.94 -3.10 -11.96
CA GLY A 122 -5.89 -2.12 -11.44
C GLY A 122 -7.34 -2.59 -11.35
N TRP A 123 -7.67 -3.80 -11.80
CA TRP A 123 -9.01 -4.33 -11.63
C TRP A 123 -9.28 -4.66 -10.16
N ARG A 124 -10.49 -4.33 -9.70
CA ARG A 124 -10.96 -4.76 -8.39
C ARG A 124 -11.63 -6.13 -8.51
N SER A 125 -11.61 -6.90 -7.44
CA SER A 125 -12.20 -8.24 -7.39
C SER A 125 -13.68 -8.26 -7.77
N TYR A 126 -14.44 -7.20 -7.44
CA TYR A 126 -15.84 -7.07 -7.83
C TYR A 126 -16.06 -6.85 -9.34
N VAL A 127 -15.04 -6.44 -10.10
CA VAL A 127 -15.08 -6.39 -11.57
C VAL A 127 -14.65 -7.75 -12.14
N MET A 128 -13.58 -8.30 -11.57
CA MET A 128 -12.94 -9.53 -12.04
C MET A 128 -13.83 -10.78 -11.89
N TRP A 129 -14.50 -10.96 -10.74
CA TRP A 129 -15.28 -12.18 -10.50
C TRP A 129 -16.54 -12.30 -11.34
N PRO A 130 -17.38 -11.25 -11.51
CA PRO A 130 -18.51 -11.31 -12.44
C PRO A 130 -18.06 -11.58 -13.87
N TYR A 131 -17.03 -10.89 -14.35
CA TYR A 131 -16.46 -11.11 -15.69
C TYR A 131 -16.10 -12.59 -15.94
N LEU A 132 -15.42 -13.23 -14.99
CA LEU A 132 -15.08 -14.65 -15.10
C LEU A 132 -16.31 -15.56 -15.07
N LYS A 133 -17.34 -15.22 -14.28
CA LYS A 133 -18.60 -15.98 -14.21
C LYS A 133 -19.39 -15.88 -15.52
N ASP A 134 -19.48 -14.69 -16.10
CA ASP A 134 -20.19 -14.43 -17.35
C ASP A 134 -19.58 -15.23 -18.52
N LEU A 135 -18.26 -15.42 -18.49
CA LEU A 135 -17.53 -16.25 -19.46
C LEU A 135 -17.54 -17.75 -19.12
N GLY A 136 -18.16 -18.18 -18.03
CA GLY A 136 -18.12 -19.57 -17.56
C GLY A 136 -16.72 -20.06 -17.16
N ARG A 137 -15.81 -19.14 -16.83
CA ARG A 137 -14.40 -19.40 -16.49
C ARG A 137 -14.09 -19.25 -14.99
N TYR A 138 -15.11 -19.20 -14.15
CA TYR A 138 -14.95 -19.20 -12.69
C TYR A 138 -15.08 -20.63 -12.12
N PRO A 139 -14.19 -21.07 -11.20
CA PRO A 139 -12.99 -20.37 -10.74
C PRO A 139 -11.90 -20.32 -11.81
N LEU A 140 -11.05 -19.30 -11.76
CA LEU A 140 -9.94 -19.15 -12.70
C LEU A 140 -8.97 -20.33 -12.56
N SER A 141 -8.87 -21.17 -13.59
CA SER A 141 -8.01 -22.36 -13.61
C SER A 141 -6.68 -22.17 -14.33
N ASP A 142 -6.53 -21.07 -15.07
CA ASP A 142 -5.35 -20.72 -15.87
C ASP A 142 -5.29 -19.18 -16.03
N PHE A 143 -4.45 -18.62 -16.88
CA PHE A 143 -4.31 -17.16 -17.04
C PHE A 143 -5.52 -16.49 -17.72
N PHE A 144 -5.65 -15.18 -17.50
CA PHE A 144 -6.50 -14.33 -18.31
C PHE A 144 -6.00 -14.35 -19.75
N ARG A 145 -6.93 -14.48 -20.69
CA ARG A 145 -6.63 -14.50 -22.12
C ARG A 145 -7.51 -13.49 -22.83
N SER A 146 -7.01 -12.93 -23.92
CA SER A 146 -7.73 -11.94 -24.72
C SER A 146 -8.59 -12.58 -25.82
N ASP A 147 -8.47 -13.88 -26.05
CA ASP A 147 -9.22 -14.65 -27.06
C ASP A 147 -10.51 -15.27 -26.48
N VAL A 148 -11.11 -14.59 -25.52
CA VAL A 148 -12.42 -14.90 -24.93
C VAL A 148 -13.54 -14.13 -25.60
#